data_AF-A0A7L4P8Z0-F1
#
_entry.id   AF-A0A7L4P8Z0-F1
#
_cell.length_a   1.000
_cell.length_b   1.000
_cell.length_c   1.000
_cell.angle_alpha   90.00
_cell.angle_beta   90.00
_cell.angle_gamma   90.00
#
_symmetry.space_group_name_H-M   'P 1'
#
loop_
_entity.id
_entity.type
_entity.pdbx_description
1 polymer ?
#
loop_
_entity_poly.entity_id
_entity_poly.type
_entity_poly.pdbx_seq_one_letter_code
_entity_poly.pdbx_strand_id
1 'polypeptide(L)'
;MYITVFITAPDKESGKKIARHILEKRLAACVNMTPVSSMYWWEGKLEESDEVLLIAKTTTDKLEELVKEAKAVHPYQVPEIIAVPIVGGYKEYLGWVERETHA
;
A
#
# COMPACT_ATOMS: atom_id res chain seq x y z
N MET A 1 5.84 -14.13 7.63
CA MET A 1 4.97 -13.24 8.44
C MET A 1 4.15 -12.38 7.49
N TYR A 2 2.92 -12.04 7.86
CA TYR A 2 2.01 -11.24 7.04
C TYR A 2 1.97 -9.80 7.52
N ILE A 3 1.80 -8.86 6.60
CA ILE A 3 1.72 -7.44 6.89
C ILE A 3 0.59 -6.78 6.09
N THR A 4 0.03 -5.72 6.67
CA THR A 4 -0.78 -4.75 5.96
C THR A 4 0.09 -3.55 5.67
N VAL A 5 0.20 -3.15 4.40
CA VAL A 5 0.89 -1.93 3.98
C VAL A 5 -0.14 -0.86 3.67
N PHE A 6 -0.03 0.28 4.35
CA PHE A 6 -0.80 1.48 4.07
C PHE A 6 -0.02 2.37 3.11
N ILE A 7 -0.69 2.87 2.07
CA ILE A 7 -0.14 3.82 1.10
C ILE A 7 -1.19 4.91 0.86
N THR A 8 -0.83 6.19 0.91
CA THR A 8 -1.72 7.27 0.45
C THR A 8 -1.34 7.72 -0.96
N ALA A 9 -2.33 8.05 -1.78
CA ALA A 9 -2.15 8.58 -3.13
C ALA A 9 -3.04 9.83 -3.32
N PRO A 10 -2.64 10.78 -4.19
CA PRO A 10 -3.37 12.04 -4.38
C PRO A 10 -4.80 11.87 -4.88
N ASP A 11 -5.08 10.76 -5.57
CA ASP A 11 -6.37 10.55 -6.21
C ASP A 11 -6.60 9.04 -6.50
N LYS A 12 -7.83 8.73 -6.92
CA LYS A 12 -8.28 7.36 -7.21
C LYS A 12 -7.60 6.74 -8.43
N GLU A 13 -7.23 7.53 -9.42
CA GLU A 13 -6.52 7.05 -10.62
C GLU A 13 -5.09 6.65 -10.27
N SER A 14 -4.36 7.53 -9.59
CA SER A 14 -3.04 7.28 -9.04
C SER A 14 -3.05 6.05 -8.12
N GLY A 15 -4.02 5.96 -7.20
CA GLY A 15 -4.16 4.79 -6.34
C GLY A 15 -4.44 3.49 -7.11
N LYS A 16 -5.27 3.52 -8.16
CA LYS A 16 -5.49 2.33 -9.02
C LYS A 16 -4.24 1.94 -9.78
N LYS A 17 -3.46 2.91 -10.25
CA LYS A 17 -2.18 2.67 -10.95
C LYS A 17 -1.20 1.95 -10.04
N ILE A 18 -1.00 2.46 -8.82
CA ILE A 18 -0.13 1.84 -7.81
C ILE A 18 -0.62 0.43 -7.48
N ALA A 19 -1.92 0.28 -7.17
CA ALA A 19 -2.51 -1.01 -6.82
C ALA A 19 -2.32 -2.06 -7.92
N ARG A 20 -2.60 -1.71 -9.18
CA ARG A 20 -2.39 -2.63 -10.32
C ARG A 20 -0.92 -3.00 -10.47
N HIS A 21 -0.03 -2.02 -10.44
CA HIS A 21 1.41 -2.22 -10.60
C HIS A 21 1.98 -3.23 -9.60
N ILE A 22 1.63 -3.08 -8.30
CA ILE A 22 2.13 -4.00 -7.26
C ILE A 22 1.44 -5.38 -7.31
N LEU A 23 0.19 -5.46 -7.76
CA LEU A 23 -0.52 -6.74 -7.94
C LEU A 23 0.03 -7.52 -9.14
N GLU A 24 0.25 -6.86 -10.28
CA GLU A 24 0.81 -7.46 -11.50
C GLU A 24 2.22 -8.02 -11.26
N LYS A 25 3.00 -7.36 -10.39
CA LYS A 25 4.32 -7.82 -9.96
C LYS A 25 4.31 -8.83 -8.81
N ARG A 26 3.12 -9.28 -8.36
CA ARG A 26 2.99 -10.24 -7.25
C ARG A 26 3.60 -9.76 -5.94
N LEU A 27 3.64 -8.45 -5.71
CA LEU A 27 4.17 -7.84 -4.48
C LEU A 27 3.11 -7.66 -3.40
N ALA A 28 1.84 -7.72 -3.77
CA ALA A 28 0.71 -7.83 -2.87
C ALA A 28 -0.30 -8.84 -3.43
N ALA A 29 -1.11 -9.46 -2.57
CA ALA A 29 -2.18 -10.34 -3.00
C ALA A 29 -3.52 -9.60 -3.16
N CYS A 30 -3.75 -8.56 -2.34
CA CYS A 30 -4.99 -7.79 -2.33
C CYS A 30 -4.69 -6.34 -1.96
N VAL A 31 -5.45 -5.40 -2.56
CA VAL A 31 -5.43 -3.98 -2.20
C VAL A 31 -6.88 -3.51 -2.04
N ASN A 32 -7.21 -2.95 -0.87
CA ASN A 32 -8.46 -2.18 -0.70
C ASN A 32 -8.16 -0.69 -0.86
N MET A 33 -9.13 0.09 -1.31
CA MET A 33 -9.00 1.53 -1.52
C MET A 33 -10.18 2.26 -0.89
N THR A 34 -9.93 3.36 -0.19
CA THR A 34 -10.97 4.24 0.36
C THR A 34 -10.53 5.70 0.30
N PRO A 35 -11.43 6.66 0.05
CA PRO A 35 -11.10 8.08 0.23
C PRO A 35 -10.79 8.36 1.71
N VAL A 36 -9.88 9.32 1.96
CA VAL A 36 -9.49 9.84 3.27
C VAL A 36 -9.20 11.34 3.16
N SER A 37 -9.27 12.08 4.27
CA SER A 37 -8.70 13.43 4.39
C SER A 37 -7.46 13.35 5.27
N SER A 38 -6.36 13.94 4.80
CA SER A 38 -5.05 13.93 5.44
C SER A 38 -4.68 15.36 5.83
N MET A 39 -4.23 15.53 7.08
CA MET A 39 -3.71 16.80 7.58
C MET A 39 -2.25 16.65 8.00
N TYR A 40 -1.37 17.51 7.51
CA TYR A 40 0.07 17.40 7.75
C TYR A 40 0.77 18.76 7.67
N TRP A 41 2.01 18.82 8.13
CA TRP A 41 2.84 20.02 7.99
C TRP A 41 3.63 19.97 6.68
N TRP A 42 3.54 21.03 5.88
CA TRP A 42 4.36 21.22 4.69
C TRP A 42 4.88 22.66 4.64
N GLU A 43 6.19 22.84 4.47
CA GLU A 43 6.84 24.16 4.40
C GLU A 43 6.42 25.14 5.52
N GLY A 44 6.24 24.62 6.73
CA GLY A 44 5.86 25.41 7.90
C GLY A 44 4.38 25.83 7.95
N LYS A 45 3.53 25.24 7.12
CA LYS A 45 2.07 25.43 7.13
C LYS A 45 1.35 24.12 7.38
N LEU A 46 0.20 24.21 8.06
CA LEU A 46 -0.72 23.09 8.18
C LEU A 46 -1.50 22.99 6.86
N GLU A 47 -1.36 21.86 6.19
CA GLU A 47 -2.04 21.52 4.94
C GLU A 47 -3.13 20.48 5.21
N GLU A 48 -4.14 20.48 4.35
CA GLU A 48 -5.20 19.47 4.29
C GLU A 48 -5.36 19.01 2.85
N SER A 49 -5.44 17.70 2.63
CA SER A 49 -5.62 17.10 1.30
C SER A 49 -6.61 15.96 1.34
N ASP A 50 -7.51 15.93 0.35
CA ASP A 50 -8.27 14.72 0.02
C ASP A 50 -7.32 13.73 -0.67
N GLU A 51 -7.26 12.50 -0.17
CA GLU A 51 -6.39 11.44 -0.69
C GLU A 51 -7.16 10.12 -0.81
N VAL A 52 -6.49 9.12 -1.36
CA VAL A 52 -6.95 7.74 -1.37
C VAL A 52 -6.00 6.87 -0.59
N LEU A 53 -6.51 6.22 0.46
CA LEU A 53 -5.79 5.22 1.23
C LEU A 53 -5.88 3.87 0.54
N LEU A 54 -4.74 3.28 0.23
CA LEU A 54 -4.57 1.91 -0.20
C LEU A 54 -4.16 1.05 0.99
N ILE A 55 -4.78 -0.12 1.11
CA ILE A 55 -4.53 -1.09 2.17
C ILE A 55 -4.12 -2.40 1.50
N ALA A 56 -2.82 -2.60 1.30
CA ALA A 56 -2.25 -3.76 0.62
C ALA A 56 -1.93 -4.89 1.61
N LYS A 57 -2.22 -6.15 1.23
CA LYS A 57 -1.93 -7.34 2.04
C LYS A 57 -0.82 -8.13 1.36
N THR A 58 0.27 -8.35 2.10
CA THR A 58 1.45 -9.03 1.58
C THR A 58 2.22 -9.76 2.70
N THR A 59 3.36 -10.35 2.36
CA THR A 59 4.31 -10.94 3.30
C THR A 59 5.47 -9.99 3.58
N THR A 60 6.11 -10.14 4.74
CA THR A 60 7.19 -9.24 5.18
C THR A 60 8.38 -9.21 4.22
N ASP A 61 8.73 -10.32 3.58
CA ASP A 61 9.84 -10.44 2.63
C ASP A 61 9.60 -9.66 1.31
N LYS A 62 8.34 -9.28 1.01
CA LYS A 62 7.99 -8.46 -0.16
C LYS A 62 8.03 -6.97 0.13
N LEU A 63 8.18 -6.56 1.39
CA LEU A 63 8.01 -5.16 1.78
C LEU A 63 9.00 -4.23 1.05
N GLU A 64 10.28 -4.61 0.97
CA GLU A 64 11.31 -3.76 0.35
C GLU A 64 11.04 -3.53 -1.14
N GLU A 65 10.74 -4.59 -1.89
CA GLU A 65 10.45 -4.49 -3.32
C GLU A 65 9.08 -3.81 -3.55
N LEU A 66 8.08 -4.05 -2.70
CA LEU A 66 6.80 -3.32 -2.75
C LEU A 66 7.01 -1.82 -2.59
N VAL A 67 7.80 -1.38 -1.59
CA VAL A 67 8.09 0.04 -1.37
C VAL A 67 8.78 0.64 -2.60
N LYS A 68 9.81 -0.03 -3.12
CA LYS A 68 10.55 0.41 -4.30
C LYS A 68 9.64 0.58 -5.52
N GLU A 69 8.82 -0.43 -5.81
CA GLU A 69 7.95 -0.45 -6.99
C GLU A 69 6.76 0.50 -6.85
N ALA A 70 6.15 0.59 -5.67
CA ALA A 70 5.10 1.58 -5.40
C ALA A 70 5.64 3.01 -5.60
N LYS A 71 6.83 3.32 -5.07
CA LYS A 71 7.49 4.62 -5.25
C LYS A 71 7.78 4.94 -6.72
N ALA A 72 8.20 3.95 -7.51
CA ALA A 72 8.56 4.14 -8.91
C ALA A 72 7.40 4.66 -9.78
N VAL A 73 6.15 4.38 -9.37
CA VAL A 73 4.93 4.84 -10.08
C VAL A 73 4.13 5.88 -9.32
N HIS A 74 4.61 6.29 -8.14
CA HIS A 74 3.92 7.23 -7.25
C HIS A 74 4.06 8.68 -7.74
N PRO A 75 3.00 9.51 -7.71
CA PRO A 75 3.11 10.93 -8.06
C PRO A 75 3.94 11.75 -7.06
N TYR A 76 3.83 11.45 -5.76
CA TYR A 76 4.62 12.10 -4.72
C TYR A 76 6.07 11.64 -4.67
N GLN A 77 6.98 12.57 -4.35
CA GLN A 77 8.39 12.27 -4.13
C GLN A 77 8.63 11.46 -2.84
N VAL A 78 7.87 11.78 -1.79
CA VAL A 78 7.93 11.10 -0.48
C VAL A 78 6.50 10.70 -0.07
N PRO A 79 5.97 9.59 -0.62
CA PRO A 79 4.64 9.11 -0.24
C PRO A 79 4.62 8.46 1.15
N GLU A 80 3.46 8.45 1.80
CA GLU A 80 3.24 7.57 2.94
C GLU A 80 3.26 6.11 2.45
N ILE A 81 4.18 5.31 2.97
CA ILE A 81 4.20 3.85 2.82
C ILE A 81 4.66 3.24 4.14
N ILE A 82 3.75 2.66 4.90
CA ILE A 82 4.05 2.07 6.22
C ILE A 82 3.47 0.66 6.34
N ALA A 83 4.14 -0.21 7.10
CA ALA A 83 3.73 -1.59 7.29
C ALA A 83 3.32 -1.85 8.75
N VAL A 84 2.20 -2.55 8.93
CA VAL A 84 1.68 -2.98 10.23
C VAL A 84 1.61 -4.51 10.27
N PRO A 85 2.09 -5.15 11.35
CA PRO A 85 2.07 -6.60 11.46
C PRO A 85 0.65 -7.17 11.53
N ILE A 86 0.38 -8.22 10.76
CA ILE A 86 -0.82 -9.05 10.93
C ILE A 86 -0.47 -10.17 11.90
N VAL A 87 -1.01 -10.08 13.12
CA VAL A 87 -0.71 -11.02 14.22
C VAL A 87 -1.56 -12.29 14.20
N GLY A 88 -2.61 -12.33 13.38
CA GLY A 88 -3.51 -13.47 13.23
C GLY A 88 -4.55 -13.23 12.14
N GLY A 89 -5.27 -14.28 11.76
CA GLY A 89 -6.30 -14.20 10.72
C GLY A 89 -6.78 -15.59 10.28
N TYR A 90 -7.72 -15.62 9.35
CA TYR A 90 -8.21 -16.87 8.77
C TYR A 90 -7.09 -17.56 7.97
N LYS A 91 -6.73 -18.79 8.35
CA LYS A 91 -5.54 -19.50 7.87
C LYS A 91 -5.51 -19.64 6.35
N GLU A 92 -6.65 -19.96 5.75
CA GLU A 92 -6.80 -20.19 4.32
C GLU A 92 -6.62 -18.89 3.53
N TYR A 93 -7.08 -17.76 4.06
CA TYR A 93 -6.86 -16.44 3.46
C TYR A 93 -5.40 -16.02 3.55
N LEU A 94 -4.77 -16.20 4.71
CA LEU A 94 -3.34 -15.89 4.87
C LEU A 94 -2.46 -16.79 3.98
N GLY A 95 -2.79 -18.08 3.88
CA GLY A 95 -2.13 -18.98 2.94
C GLY A 95 -2.35 -18.58 1.47
N TRP A 96 -3.49 -17.98 1.14
CA TRP A 96 -3.71 -17.39 -0.20
C TRP A 96 -2.81 -16.16 -0.41
N VAL A 97 -2.69 -15.27 0.57
CA VAL A 97 -1.78 -14.11 0.48
C VAL A 97 -0.34 -14.55 0.20
N GLU A 98 0.12 -15.60 0.88
CA GLU A 98 1.47 -16.16 0.67
C GLU A 98 1.65 -16.71 -0.74
N ARG A 99 0.71 -17.55 -1.20
CA ARG A 99 0.78 -18.16 -2.53
C ARG A 99 0.76 -17.11 -3.63
N GLU A 100 -0.15 -16.15 -3.58
CA GLU A 100 -0.27 -15.14 -4.64
C GLU A 100 0.88 -14.11 -4.65
N THR A 101 1.71 -14.07 -3.61
CA THR A 101 2.91 -13.20 -3.58
C THR A 101 4.19 -13.95 -3.94
N HIS A 102 4.14 -15.27 -4.08
CA HIS A 102 5.29 -16.13 -4.40
C HIS A 102 5.06 -17.01 -5.64
N ALA A 103 4.00 -16.72 -6.40
CA ALA A 103 3.66 -17.39 -7.64
C ALA A 103 4.56 -16.95 -8.82
#